data_AF-E7S095-F1
#
_entry.id   AF-E7S095-F1
#
_cell.length_a   1.000
_cell.length_b   1.000
_cell.length_c   1.000
_cell.angle_alpha   90.00
_cell.angle_beta   90.00
_cell.angle_gamma   90.00
#
_symmetry.space_group_name_H-M   'P 1'
#
loop_
_entity.id
_entity.type
_entity.pdbx_description
1 polymer ?
#
loop_
_entity_poly.entity_id
_entity_poly.type
_entity_poly.pdbx_seq_one_letter_code
_entity_poly.pdbx_strand_id
1 'polypeptide(L)'
;MNPSPSVDHVPAGLAPQAEPAMPGLMQRQSGLAARVRKLGWRLYEELILPNRQDEYRRLLKHARDHGYRVIDNAQWLTLQLEGSMAPDERVLVMRHDIDTDPKLSLAWHRIEQELGCRASYYFRQSTMDADVIQQLARDGVHVSYHFEELAEYAKQHRLRSPAAVQAAMPAIHELFAQNLQTLRTRFNVPMDVVCSHGDWMNRFLKMPNHVLLQDQALRERLGIRSECYDDNVMKPFACYLSDSNPPHYWVRGEPFALIEQGVTPLGILTHPKSWRAHWPSNFSELTCRIREALSFRFGKGWT
;
A
#
# COMPACT_ATOMS: atom_id res chain seq x y z
N MET A 1 2.72 -11.46 17.91
CA MET A 1 2.70 -9.98 17.93
C MET A 1 2.21 -9.50 16.57
N ASN A 2 1.22 -8.58 16.60
CA ASN A 2 0.63 -7.69 15.58
C ASN A 2 0.22 -8.22 14.18
N PRO A 3 -0.90 -7.75 13.60
CA PRO A 3 -1.34 -8.08 12.24
C PRO A 3 -0.50 -7.33 11.19
N SER A 4 -0.64 -7.71 9.92
CA SER A 4 0.01 -7.13 8.74
C SER A 4 0.00 -5.58 8.72
N PRO A 5 1.02 -4.94 8.10
CA PRO A 5 1.42 -3.57 8.41
C PRO A 5 0.60 -2.43 7.78
N SER A 6 -0.39 -2.68 6.92
CA SER A 6 -0.93 -1.66 6.02
C SER A 6 -2.28 -1.05 6.43
N VAL A 7 -2.86 -1.45 7.56
CA VAL A 7 -4.27 -1.09 7.88
C VAL A 7 -4.40 0.24 8.67
N ASP A 8 -3.33 0.73 9.31
CA ASP A 8 -3.42 1.76 10.35
C ASP A 8 -3.32 3.23 9.88
N HIS A 9 -3.27 3.51 8.57
CA HIS A 9 -3.04 4.89 8.05
C HIS A 9 -4.13 5.47 7.14
N VAL A 10 -5.34 4.91 7.12
CA VAL A 10 -6.49 5.60 6.49
C VAL A 10 -7.18 6.49 7.55
N PRO A 11 -7.36 7.80 7.31
CA PRO A 11 -8.00 8.70 8.27
C PRO A 11 -9.37 8.17 8.72
N ALA A 12 -9.60 8.13 10.04
CA ALA A 12 -10.89 7.81 10.62
C ALA A 12 -11.88 8.97 10.37
N GLY A 13 -12.53 8.97 9.20
CA GLY A 13 -13.46 10.04 8.84
C GLY A 13 -14.44 9.76 7.70
N LEU A 14 -14.46 8.54 7.12
CA LEU A 14 -15.33 8.19 5.97
C LEU A 14 -16.21 6.95 6.25
N ALA A 15 -16.57 6.70 7.51
CA ALA A 15 -17.62 5.74 7.81
C ALA A 15 -18.99 6.39 7.51
N PRO A 16 -19.85 5.82 6.64
CA PRO A 16 -21.22 6.30 6.53
C PRO A 16 -21.91 6.12 7.89
N GLN A 17 -22.61 7.16 8.34
CA GLN A 17 -23.42 7.09 9.55
C GLN A 17 -24.60 6.13 9.34
N ALA A 18 -24.94 5.44 10.45
CA ALA A 18 -26.04 4.50 10.67
C ALA A 18 -25.80 3.02 10.26
N GLU A 19 -25.11 2.27 11.13
CA GLU A 19 -25.39 0.83 11.29
C GLU A 19 -26.76 0.65 11.98
N PRO A 20 -27.67 -0.19 11.46
CA PRO A 20 -28.67 -0.80 12.31
C PRO A 20 -27.98 -1.84 13.20
N ALA A 21 -28.17 -1.71 14.51
CA ALA A 21 -27.61 -2.61 15.52
C ALA A 21 -27.97 -4.08 15.23
N MET A 22 -26.94 -4.88 14.93
CA MET A 22 -27.02 -6.35 14.97
C MET A 22 -26.38 -6.84 16.27
N PRO A 23 -27.15 -7.40 17.23
CA PRO A 23 -26.61 -7.85 18.50
C PRO A 23 -25.91 -9.20 18.32
N GLY A 24 -24.58 -9.20 18.40
CA GLY A 24 -23.76 -10.41 18.39
C GLY A 24 -22.39 -10.12 19.00
N LEU A 25 -22.27 -10.36 20.31
CA LEU A 25 -21.03 -10.27 21.08
C LEU A 25 -19.87 -11.04 20.42
N MET A 26 -18.97 -10.35 19.72
CA MET A 26 -17.60 -10.85 19.51
C MET A 26 -16.80 -10.62 20.80
N GLN A 27 -16.80 -11.61 21.69
CA GLN A 27 -15.80 -11.72 22.74
C GLN A 27 -14.41 -11.74 22.09
N ARG A 28 -13.56 -10.76 22.44
CA ARG A 28 -12.12 -10.81 22.15
C ARG A 28 -11.54 -12.05 22.85
N GLN A 29 -11.33 -13.13 22.11
CA GLN A 29 -10.65 -14.33 22.61
C GLN A 29 -9.16 -14.04 22.80
N SER A 30 -8.76 -13.51 23.95
CA SER A 30 -7.37 -13.50 24.40
C SER A 30 -7.05 -14.83 25.08
N GLY A 31 -6.30 -15.71 24.39
CA GLY A 31 -5.92 -17.02 24.93
C GLY A 31 -4.89 -17.76 24.08
N LEU A 32 -4.33 -18.86 24.62
CA LEU A 32 -3.35 -19.71 23.93
C LEU A 32 -3.90 -20.23 22.59
N ALA A 33 -5.17 -20.65 22.56
CA ALA A 33 -5.84 -21.10 21.34
C ALA A 33 -5.89 -20.01 20.24
N ALA A 34 -6.14 -18.75 20.61
CA ALA A 34 -6.13 -17.64 19.66
C ALA A 34 -4.71 -17.37 19.12
N ARG A 35 -3.68 -17.54 19.95
CA ARG A 35 -2.27 -17.43 19.52
C ARG A 35 -1.87 -18.56 18.57
N VAL A 36 -2.27 -19.79 18.86
CA VAL A 36 -2.04 -20.95 17.99
C VAL A 36 -2.76 -20.79 16.66
N ARG A 37 -4.04 -20.39 16.68
CA ARG A 37 -4.81 -20.12 15.45
C ARG A 37 -4.18 -19.01 14.62
N LYS A 38 -3.72 -17.92 15.26
CA LYS A 38 -3.00 -16.84 14.58
C LYS A 38 -1.69 -17.32 13.94
N LEU A 39 -0.94 -18.19 14.63
CA LEU A 39 0.27 -18.79 14.08
C LEU A 39 -0.06 -19.71 12.88
N GLY A 40 -1.14 -20.50 12.98
CA GLY A 40 -1.61 -21.34 11.89
C GLY A 40 -1.93 -20.55 10.62
N TRP A 41 -2.70 -19.45 10.73
CA TRP A 41 -2.98 -18.59 9.59
C TRP A 41 -1.74 -17.94 9.00
N ARG A 42 -0.78 -17.59 9.84
CA ARG A 42 0.50 -17.04 9.37
C ARG A 42 1.31 -18.08 8.59
N LEU A 43 1.41 -19.30 9.09
CA LEU A 43 2.10 -20.38 8.35
C LEU A 43 1.37 -20.69 7.05
N TYR A 44 0.04 -20.65 7.04
CA TYR A 44 -0.74 -20.79 5.82
C TYR A 44 -0.40 -19.69 4.81
N GLU A 45 -0.41 -18.42 5.20
CA GLU A 45 -0.03 -17.29 4.35
C GLU A 45 1.39 -17.42 3.79
N GLU A 46 2.35 -17.81 4.65
CA GLU A 46 3.76 -17.90 4.28
C GLU A 46 4.09 -19.10 3.39
N LEU A 47 3.38 -20.22 3.53
CA LEU A 47 3.78 -21.51 2.94
C LEU A 47 2.76 -22.14 2.00
N ILE A 48 1.46 -21.89 2.19
CA ILE A 48 0.38 -22.69 1.59
C ILE A 48 -0.56 -21.84 0.73
N LEU A 49 -0.67 -20.54 1.01
CA LEU A 49 -1.62 -19.65 0.35
C LEU A 49 -1.57 -19.84 -1.17
N PRO A 50 -2.65 -20.36 -1.77
CA PRO A 50 -2.67 -20.65 -3.19
C PRO A 50 -2.56 -19.34 -3.98
N ASN A 51 -2.16 -19.46 -5.23
CA ASN A 51 -2.19 -18.31 -6.13
C ASN A 51 -3.65 -17.90 -6.39
N ARG A 52 -4.00 -16.67 -5.99
CA ARG A 52 -5.35 -16.08 -6.10
C ARG A 52 -5.50 -15.18 -7.32
N GLN A 53 -4.64 -15.28 -8.32
CA GLN A 53 -4.75 -14.50 -9.57
C GLN A 53 -6.09 -14.68 -10.29
N ASP A 54 -6.71 -15.87 -10.21
CA ASP A 54 -8.04 -16.08 -10.78
C ASP A 54 -9.12 -15.24 -10.07
N GLU A 55 -9.00 -15.05 -8.75
CA GLU A 55 -9.86 -14.13 -7.99
C GLU A 55 -9.63 -12.68 -8.42
N TYR A 56 -8.38 -12.31 -8.68
CA TYR A 56 -8.05 -10.96 -9.15
C TYR A 56 -8.69 -10.68 -10.50
N ARG A 57 -8.56 -11.63 -11.44
CA ARG A 57 -9.23 -11.58 -12.74
C ARG A 57 -10.75 -11.48 -12.57
N ARG A 58 -11.35 -12.30 -11.70
CA ARG A 58 -12.80 -12.24 -11.41
C ARG A 58 -13.21 -10.87 -10.91
N LEU A 59 -12.47 -10.30 -9.97
CA LEU A 59 -12.76 -8.97 -9.41
C LEU A 59 -12.75 -7.90 -10.51
N LEU A 60 -11.70 -7.84 -11.32
CA LEU A 60 -11.60 -6.87 -12.40
C LEU A 60 -12.68 -7.06 -13.47
N LYS A 61 -12.92 -8.31 -13.88
CA LYS A 61 -13.99 -8.62 -14.84
C LYS A 61 -15.35 -8.22 -14.29
N HIS A 62 -15.62 -8.54 -13.03
CA HIS A 62 -16.88 -8.20 -12.38
C HIS A 62 -17.10 -6.68 -12.30
N ALA A 63 -16.06 -5.90 -11.98
CA ALA A 63 -16.11 -4.45 -12.06
C ALA A 63 -16.46 -3.95 -13.48
N ARG A 64 -15.81 -4.49 -14.51
CA ARG A 64 -16.07 -4.15 -15.91
C ARG A 64 -17.50 -4.51 -16.35
N ASP A 65 -17.97 -5.70 -15.98
CA ASP A 65 -19.33 -6.17 -16.29
C ASP A 65 -20.40 -5.26 -15.63
N HIS A 66 -20.07 -4.59 -14.52
CA HIS A 66 -20.94 -3.63 -13.82
C HIS A 66 -20.70 -2.15 -14.24
N GLY A 67 -19.98 -1.94 -15.33
CA GLY A 67 -19.79 -0.61 -15.94
C GLY A 67 -18.70 0.24 -15.30
N TYR A 68 -17.84 -0.31 -14.44
CA TYR A 68 -16.74 0.45 -13.86
C TYR A 68 -15.62 0.69 -14.89
N ARG A 69 -15.12 1.92 -14.89
CA ARG A 69 -13.80 2.25 -15.45
C ARG A 69 -12.75 1.96 -14.37
N VAL A 70 -11.93 0.94 -14.59
CA VAL A 70 -10.83 0.57 -13.69
C VAL A 70 -9.58 1.33 -14.09
N ILE A 71 -9.15 2.26 -13.25
CA ILE A 71 -8.07 3.22 -13.52
C ILE A 71 -6.95 3.14 -12.48
N ASP A 72 -5.79 3.69 -12.84
CA ASP A 72 -4.66 3.87 -11.92
C ASP A 72 -4.77 5.19 -11.12
N ASN A 73 -3.94 5.35 -10.08
CA ASN A 73 -3.95 6.57 -9.26
C ASN A 73 -3.52 7.83 -10.02
N ALA A 74 -2.70 7.70 -11.07
CA ALA A 74 -2.27 8.86 -11.84
C ALA A 74 -3.45 9.43 -12.64
N GLN A 75 -4.25 8.55 -13.25
CA GLN A 75 -5.52 8.91 -13.88
C GLN A 75 -6.52 9.45 -12.85
N TRP A 76 -6.61 8.83 -11.67
CA TRP A 76 -7.49 9.32 -10.61
C TRP A 76 -7.15 10.75 -10.19
N LEU A 77 -5.87 11.04 -9.95
CA LEU A 77 -5.40 12.39 -9.63
C LEU A 77 -5.77 13.39 -10.73
N THR A 78 -5.57 13.04 -12.00
CA THR A 78 -5.95 13.90 -13.12
C THR A 78 -7.45 14.23 -13.11
N LEU A 79 -8.31 13.23 -12.91
CA LEU A 79 -9.77 13.46 -12.81
C LEU A 79 -10.14 14.38 -11.64
N GLN A 80 -9.48 14.21 -10.49
CA GLN A 80 -9.72 15.07 -9.32
C GLN A 80 -9.27 16.51 -9.55
N LEU A 81 -8.14 16.72 -10.20
CA LEU A 81 -7.63 18.07 -10.50
C LEU A 81 -8.45 18.78 -11.58
N GLU A 82 -8.95 18.05 -12.57
CA GLU A 82 -9.74 18.61 -13.67
C GLU A 82 -11.23 18.74 -13.35
N GLY A 83 -11.73 18.04 -12.32
CA GLY A 83 -13.16 17.97 -12.02
C GLY A 83 -13.97 17.32 -13.15
N SER A 84 -13.36 16.41 -13.91
CA SER A 84 -13.88 15.89 -15.19
C SER A 84 -14.67 14.58 -15.07
N MET A 85 -15.02 14.16 -13.85
CA MET A 85 -15.83 12.96 -13.62
C MET A 85 -17.31 13.23 -13.93
N ALA A 86 -17.91 12.42 -14.79
CA ALA A 86 -19.33 12.55 -15.09
C ALA A 86 -20.19 12.08 -13.90
N PRO A 87 -21.40 12.66 -13.69
CA PRO A 87 -22.25 12.33 -12.53
C PRO A 87 -22.58 10.84 -12.37
N ASP A 88 -22.74 10.12 -13.48
CA ASP A 88 -23.09 8.69 -13.49
C ASP A 88 -21.88 7.76 -13.72
N GLU A 89 -20.66 8.32 -13.71
CA GLU A 89 -19.46 7.54 -13.96
C GLU A 89 -19.11 6.63 -12.78
N ARG A 90 -18.94 5.33 -13.05
CA ARG A 90 -18.47 4.35 -12.07
C ARG A 90 -16.96 4.20 -12.20
N VAL A 91 -16.22 4.56 -11.16
CA VAL A 91 -14.76 4.52 -11.14
C VAL A 91 -14.27 3.57 -10.06
N LEU A 92 -13.38 2.67 -10.44
CA LEU A 92 -12.61 1.84 -9.52
C LEU A 92 -11.13 2.20 -9.70
N VAL A 93 -10.48 2.66 -8.63
CA VAL A 93 -9.06 3.00 -8.64
C VAL A 93 -8.28 1.84 -8.04
N MET A 94 -7.41 1.22 -8.83
CA MET A 94 -6.62 0.06 -8.41
C MET A 94 -5.18 0.45 -8.09
N ARG A 95 -4.73 0.04 -6.91
CA ARG A 95 -3.37 0.26 -6.39
C ARG A 95 -2.76 -1.04 -5.88
N HIS A 96 -1.50 -1.25 -6.22
CA HIS A 96 -0.65 -2.32 -5.72
C HIS A 96 0.53 -1.76 -4.94
N ASP A 97 0.66 -2.16 -3.68
CA ASP A 97 1.84 -1.93 -2.86
C ASP A 97 2.73 -3.17 -2.91
N ILE A 98 3.85 -3.07 -3.63
CA ILE A 98 4.74 -4.19 -3.90
C ILE A 98 5.72 -4.34 -2.74
N ASP A 99 5.24 -4.91 -1.64
CA ASP A 99 6.03 -5.07 -0.40
C ASP A 99 6.90 -6.32 -0.35
N THR A 100 6.62 -7.31 -1.21
CA THR A 100 7.26 -8.63 -1.18
C THR A 100 7.69 -9.16 -2.54
N ASP A 101 6.77 -9.71 -3.33
CA ASP A 101 7.07 -10.42 -4.57
C ASP A 101 6.83 -9.51 -5.81
N PRO A 102 7.88 -8.92 -6.39
CA PRO A 102 7.74 -8.03 -7.54
C PRO A 102 7.33 -8.77 -8.82
N LYS A 103 7.60 -10.07 -8.95
CA LYS A 103 7.25 -10.81 -10.17
C LYS A 103 5.74 -11.02 -10.29
N LEU A 104 4.99 -10.94 -9.19
CA LEU A 104 3.54 -10.97 -9.25
C LEU A 104 2.98 -9.77 -10.03
N SER A 105 3.67 -8.63 -10.00
CA SER A 105 3.25 -7.42 -10.70
C SER A 105 3.08 -7.64 -12.21
N LEU A 106 3.95 -8.44 -12.84
CA LEU A 106 3.82 -8.78 -14.26
C LEU A 106 2.58 -9.63 -14.56
N ALA A 107 2.21 -10.51 -13.63
CA ALA A 107 1.04 -11.35 -13.80
C ALA A 107 -0.27 -10.56 -13.61
N TRP A 108 -0.31 -9.65 -12.63
CA TRP A 108 -1.42 -8.70 -12.49
C TRP A 108 -1.55 -7.80 -13.71
N HIS A 109 -0.43 -7.24 -14.16
CA HIS A 109 -0.43 -6.38 -15.33
C HIS A 109 -0.97 -7.09 -16.58
N ARG A 110 -0.60 -8.36 -16.79
CA ARG A 110 -1.16 -9.16 -17.88
C ARG A 110 -2.69 -9.28 -17.79
N ILE A 111 -3.23 -9.56 -16.60
CA ILE A 111 -4.68 -9.66 -16.38
C ILE A 111 -5.34 -8.30 -16.64
N GLU A 112 -4.75 -7.21 -16.17
CA GLU A 112 -5.24 -5.86 -16.38
C GLU A 112 -5.29 -5.50 -17.87
N GLN A 113 -4.21 -5.74 -18.61
CA GLN A 113 -4.16 -5.50 -20.05
C GLN A 113 -5.25 -6.30 -20.78
N GLU A 114 -5.38 -7.60 -20.49
CA GLU A 114 -6.38 -8.47 -21.12
C GLU A 114 -7.82 -8.01 -20.87
N LEU A 115 -8.08 -7.29 -19.77
CA LEU A 115 -9.39 -6.75 -19.41
C LEU A 115 -9.59 -5.26 -19.75
N GLY A 116 -8.57 -4.60 -20.29
CA GLY A 116 -8.60 -3.15 -20.55
C GLY A 116 -8.65 -2.30 -19.28
N CYS A 117 -8.07 -2.80 -18.18
CA CYS A 117 -7.97 -2.13 -16.90
C CYS A 117 -6.59 -1.52 -16.70
N ARG A 118 -6.46 -0.59 -15.74
CA ARG A 118 -5.17 -0.02 -15.32
C ARG A 118 -5.04 -0.04 -13.81
N ALA A 119 -3.81 -0.11 -13.32
CA ALA A 119 -3.47 -0.04 -11.90
C ALA A 119 -2.13 0.67 -11.68
N SER A 120 -1.95 1.23 -10.48
CA SER A 120 -0.68 1.79 -10.04
C SER A 120 0.16 0.76 -9.28
N TYR A 121 1.47 0.77 -9.49
CA TYR A 121 2.42 -0.13 -8.84
C TYR A 121 3.46 0.68 -8.04
N TYR A 122 3.41 0.57 -6.72
CA TYR A 122 4.35 1.25 -5.83
C TYR A 122 5.37 0.25 -5.29
N PHE A 123 6.65 0.46 -5.59
CA PHE A 123 7.73 -0.43 -5.16
C PHE A 123 8.50 0.16 -3.99
N ARG A 124 8.82 -0.66 -2.99
CA ARG A 124 9.79 -0.32 -1.95
C ARG A 124 11.19 -0.48 -2.50
N GLN A 125 12.18 0.20 -1.92
CA GLN A 125 13.59 -0.03 -2.31
C GLN A 125 13.98 -1.51 -2.18
N SER A 126 13.48 -2.20 -1.17
CA SER A 126 13.73 -3.63 -0.92
C SER A 126 13.10 -4.57 -1.95
N THR A 127 12.13 -4.10 -2.74
CA THR A 127 11.41 -4.88 -3.76
C THR A 127 11.61 -4.38 -5.18
N MET A 128 12.47 -3.36 -5.36
CA MET A 128 12.85 -2.87 -6.68
C MET A 128 13.49 -4.00 -7.50
N ASP A 129 12.78 -4.44 -8.53
CA ASP A 129 13.28 -5.38 -9.53
C ASP A 129 13.35 -4.64 -10.87
N ALA A 130 14.56 -4.53 -11.42
CA ALA A 130 14.79 -3.70 -12.59
C ALA A 130 14.11 -4.25 -13.85
N ASP A 131 14.07 -5.58 -14.01
CA ASP A 131 13.46 -6.20 -15.16
C ASP A 131 11.94 -6.01 -15.11
N VAL A 132 11.34 -6.21 -13.92
CA VAL A 132 9.91 -5.97 -13.70
C VAL A 132 9.53 -4.52 -13.96
N ILE A 133 10.24 -3.57 -13.32
CA ILE A 133 9.90 -2.14 -13.41
C ILE A 133 10.07 -1.64 -14.85
N GLN A 134 11.15 -2.01 -15.52
CA GLN A 134 11.37 -1.59 -16.91
C GLN A 134 10.33 -2.20 -17.86
N GLN A 135 9.90 -3.44 -17.63
CA GLN A 135 8.82 -4.02 -18.42
C GLN A 135 7.51 -3.26 -18.23
N LEU A 136 7.08 -3.04 -16.99
CA LEU A 136 5.87 -2.28 -16.68
C LEU A 136 5.94 -0.85 -17.26
N ALA A 137 7.09 -0.18 -17.15
CA ALA A 137 7.29 1.16 -17.69
C ALA A 137 7.19 1.19 -19.23
N ARG A 138 7.75 0.19 -19.93
CA ARG A 138 7.63 0.06 -21.40
C ARG A 138 6.18 -0.13 -21.83
N ASP A 139 5.39 -0.82 -21.01
CA ASP A 139 3.97 -1.07 -21.25
C ASP A 139 3.07 0.13 -20.85
N GLY A 140 3.68 1.26 -20.45
CA GLY A 140 2.96 2.49 -20.09
C GLY A 140 2.18 2.38 -18.77
N VAL A 141 2.57 1.46 -17.89
CA VAL A 141 2.00 1.28 -16.56
C VAL A 141 2.50 2.37 -15.63
N HIS A 142 1.63 2.86 -14.76
CA HIS A 142 2.04 3.78 -13.72
C HIS A 142 2.83 3.05 -12.63
N VAL A 143 4.15 3.21 -12.66
CA VAL A 143 5.09 2.69 -11.66
C VAL A 143 5.66 3.85 -10.84
N SER A 144 5.64 3.72 -9.52
CA SER A 144 6.13 4.77 -8.63
C SER A 144 6.68 4.22 -7.31
N TYR A 145 7.03 5.14 -6.42
CA TYR A 145 7.82 4.87 -5.23
C TYR A 145 6.94 4.62 -3.99
N HIS A 146 7.14 3.45 -3.36
CA HIS A 146 6.59 3.11 -2.05
C HIS A 146 7.61 3.40 -0.94
N PHE A 147 7.62 4.64 -0.46
CA PHE A 147 8.74 5.19 0.30
C PHE A 147 8.60 4.96 1.82
N GLU A 148 9.73 4.91 2.52
CA GLU A 148 9.77 4.62 3.97
C GLU A 148 10.93 5.27 4.72
N GLU A 149 11.52 6.33 4.16
CA GLU A 149 12.75 6.96 4.64
C GLU A 149 12.66 7.45 6.08
N LEU A 150 11.51 7.98 6.51
CA LEU A 150 11.35 8.43 7.89
C LEU A 150 11.51 7.25 8.87
N ALA A 151 10.81 6.14 8.62
CA ALA A 151 10.92 4.93 9.41
C ALA A 151 12.33 4.31 9.32
N GLU A 152 12.90 4.24 8.13
CA GLU A 152 14.23 3.65 7.90
C GLU A 152 15.32 4.45 8.61
N TYR A 153 15.34 5.77 8.42
CA TYR A 153 16.28 6.65 9.11
C TYR A 153 16.11 6.56 10.63
N ALA A 154 14.88 6.54 11.13
CA ALA A 154 14.62 6.39 12.56
C ALA A 154 15.15 5.06 13.13
N LYS A 155 15.06 3.96 12.37
CA LYS A 155 15.64 2.66 12.76
C LYS A 155 17.17 2.71 12.78
N GLN A 156 17.78 3.25 11.74
CA GLN A 156 19.24 3.34 11.57
C GLN A 156 19.90 4.23 12.64
N HIS A 157 19.30 5.39 12.90
CA HIS A 157 19.80 6.39 13.86
C HIS A 157 19.18 6.26 15.27
N ARG A 158 18.29 5.30 15.46
CA ARG A 158 17.60 5.01 16.74
C ARG A 158 16.87 6.19 17.33
N LEU A 159 16.16 6.91 16.48
CA LEU A 159 15.30 7.99 16.91
C LEU A 159 14.12 7.37 17.67
N ARG A 160 13.99 7.71 18.96
CA ARG A 160 13.01 7.10 19.87
C ARG A 160 11.83 8.01 20.23
N SER A 161 11.79 9.21 19.66
CA SER A 161 10.71 10.16 19.92
C SER A 161 10.39 10.96 18.65
N PRO A 162 9.14 11.43 18.50
CA PRO A 162 8.75 12.36 17.45
C PRO A 162 9.65 13.58 17.36
N ALA A 163 10.08 14.15 18.51
CA ALA A 163 10.95 15.31 18.54
C ALA A 163 12.34 15.02 17.93
N ALA A 164 12.89 13.83 18.17
CA ALA A 164 14.17 13.43 17.57
C ALA A 164 14.04 13.24 16.05
N VAL A 165 12.92 12.71 15.58
CA VAL A 165 12.62 12.60 14.14
C VAL A 165 12.45 13.98 13.51
N GLN A 166 11.73 14.89 14.17
CA GLN A 166 11.57 16.27 13.70
C GLN A 166 12.92 17.00 13.58
N ALA A 167 13.81 16.81 14.56
CA ALA A 167 15.16 17.38 14.50
C ALA A 167 16.01 16.79 13.36
N ALA A 168 15.78 15.53 12.99
CA ALA A 168 16.44 14.86 11.87
C ALA A 168 15.75 15.06 10.51
N MET A 169 14.59 15.72 10.47
CA MET A 169 13.76 15.83 9.26
C MET A 169 14.51 16.38 8.04
N PRO A 170 15.39 17.40 8.14
CA PRO A 170 16.18 17.85 6.99
C PRO A 170 17.04 16.73 6.37
N ALA A 171 17.67 15.88 7.20
CA ALA A 171 18.46 14.75 6.70
C ALA A 171 17.57 13.66 6.07
N ILE A 172 16.39 13.43 6.64
CA ILE A 172 15.39 12.50 6.10
C ILE A 172 14.88 13.00 4.72
N HIS A 173 14.64 14.30 4.57
CA HIS A 173 14.25 14.92 3.30
C HIS A 173 15.33 14.75 2.23
N GLU A 174 16.59 14.97 2.58
CA GLU A 174 17.71 14.77 1.64
C GLU A 174 17.90 13.30 1.26
N LEU A 175 17.75 12.37 2.22
CA LEU A 175 17.78 10.93 1.92
C LEU A 175 16.67 10.55 0.93
N PHE A 176 15.44 11.01 1.17
CA PHE A 176 14.32 10.76 0.27
C PHE A 176 14.54 11.37 -1.12
N ALA A 177 15.04 12.61 -1.19
CA ALA A 177 15.37 13.27 -2.46
C ALA A 177 16.42 12.49 -3.26
N GLN A 178 17.48 12.03 -2.60
CA GLN A 178 18.56 11.25 -3.22
C GLN A 178 18.06 9.90 -3.73
N ASN A 179 17.27 9.18 -2.93
CA ASN A 179 16.69 7.90 -3.32
C ASN A 179 15.73 8.07 -4.50
N LEU A 180 14.81 9.04 -4.43
CA LEU A 180 13.87 9.32 -5.51
C LEU A 180 14.60 9.66 -6.82
N GLN A 181 15.63 10.51 -6.77
CA GLN A 181 16.42 10.86 -7.95
C GLN A 181 17.18 9.66 -8.52
N THR A 182 17.74 8.80 -7.66
CA THR A 182 18.40 7.55 -8.05
C THR A 182 17.44 6.62 -8.77
N LEU A 183 16.23 6.45 -8.24
CA LEU A 183 15.19 5.60 -8.82
C LEU A 183 14.71 6.14 -10.17
N ARG A 184 14.43 7.45 -10.27
CA ARG A 184 14.06 8.12 -11.53
C ARG A 184 15.12 7.92 -12.61
N THR A 185 16.38 8.12 -12.25
CA THR A 185 17.51 7.94 -13.18
C THR A 185 17.66 6.49 -13.62
N ARG A 186 17.55 5.54 -12.68
CA ARG A 186 17.72 4.11 -12.95
C ARG A 186 16.63 3.53 -13.83
N PHE A 187 15.38 3.96 -13.64
CA PHE A 187 14.22 3.37 -14.30
C PHE A 187 13.62 4.23 -15.41
N ASN A 188 14.05 5.49 -15.53
CA ASN A 188 13.51 6.45 -16.48
C ASN A 188 11.98 6.59 -16.39
N VAL A 189 11.47 6.71 -15.15
CA VAL A 189 10.05 6.92 -14.86
C VAL A 189 9.86 8.13 -13.94
N PRO A 190 8.75 8.90 -14.04
CA PRO A 190 8.60 10.16 -13.32
C PRO A 190 8.52 10.01 -11.80
N MET A 191 7.83 8.99 -11.29
CA MET A 191 7.58 8.81 -9.85
C MET A 191 7.10 10.10 -9.15
N ASP A 192 6.11 10.77 -9.73
CA ASP A 192 5.56 12.06 -9.28
C ASP A 192 4.25 11.92 -8.47
N VAL A 193 3.60 10.76 -8.53
CA VAL A 193 2.57 10.33 -7.59
C VAL A 193 3.15 9.22 -6.75
N VAL A 194 3.46 9.47 -5.47
CA VAL A 194 4.19 8.53 -4.59
C VAL A 194 3.28 7.96 -3.51
N CYS A 195 3.74 6.96 -2.78
CA CYS A 195 2.98 6.39 -1.68
C CYS A 195 3.86 6.03 -0.49
N SER A 196 3.47 6.44 0.71
CA SER A 196 4.16 6.05 1.92
C SER A 196 3.84 4.59 2.31
N HIS A 197 4.87 3.83 2.69
CA HIS A 197 4.73 2.50 3.27
C HIS A 197 4.52 2.59 4.79
N GLY A 198 3.77 1.65 5.36
CA GLY A 198 3.52 1.56 6.80
C GLY A 198 4.50 0.64 7.52
N ASP A 199 5.40 1.19 8.34
CA ASP A 199 6.37 0.41 9.12
C ASP A 199 5.99 0.31 10.62
N TRP A 200 6.55 -0.67 11.33
CA TRP A 200 6.38 -0.77 12.79
C TRP A 200 6.97 0.41 13.55
N MET A 201 8.02 1.03 13.00
CA MET A 201 8.62 2.24 13.53
C MET A 201 7.64 3.42 13.50
N ASN A 202 6.82 3.53 12.45
CA ASN A 202 5.79 4.57 12.37
C ASN A 202 4.77 4.44 13.50
N ARG A 203 4.34 3.20 13.82
CA ARG A 203 3.44 2.93 14.95
C ARG A 203 4.10 3.22 16.29
N PHE A 204 5.37 2.84 16.44
CA PHE A 204 6.15 3.13 17.66
C PHE A 204 6.28 4.64 17.91
N LEU A 205 6.55 5.42 16.86
CA LEU A 205 6.68 6.87 16.93
C LEU A 205 5.35 7.62 16.87
N LYS A 206 4.26 6.96 16.48
CA LYS A 206 2.98 7.60 16.08
C LYS A 206 3.19 8.66 14.98
N MET A 207 4.08 8.38 14.05
CA MET A 207 4.47 9.29 12.97
C MET A 207 4.56 8.50 11.66
N PRO A 208 3.55 8.59 10.78
CA PRO A 208 3.58 7.90 9.49
C PRO A 208 4.60 8.50 8.53
N ASN A 209 5.03 7.71 7.54
CA ASN A 209 6.03 8.15 6.56
C ASN A 209 5.52 9.33 5.71
N HIS A 210 4.22 9.43 5.41
CA HIS A 210 3.67 10.55 4.63
C HIS A 210 3.84 11.93 5.30
N VAL A 211 4.19 12.01 6.58
CA VAL A 211 4.55 13.28 7.24
C VAL A 211 5.70 13.99 6.51
N LEU A 212 6.62 13.22 5.91
CA LEU A 212 7.70 13.72 5.07
C LEU A 212 7.19 14.67 3.97
N LEU A 213 6.03 14.36 3.40
CA LEU A 213 5.44 15.09 2.27
C LEU A 213 4.39 16.13 2.70
N GLN A 214 4.34 16.50 3.99
CA GLN A 214 3.62 17.69 4.44
C GLN A 214 4.40 18.98 4.15
N ASP A 215 5.71 18.88 3.89
CA ASP A 215 6.54 19.99 3.43
C ASP A 215 6.27 20.27 1.94
N GLN A 216 5.52 21.34 1.67
CA GLN A 216 5.19 21.76 0.32
C GLN A 216 6.43 22.15 -0.52
N ALA A 217 7.44 22.76 0.10
CA ALA A 217 8.66 23.16 -0.61
C ALA A 217 9.47 21.94 -1.06
N LEU A 218 9.47 20.87 -0.25
CA LEU A 218 10.04 19.59 -0.65
C LEU A 218 9.31 19.01 -1.87
N ARG A 219 7.98 19.02 -1.86
CA ARG A 219 7.17 18.49 -2.98
C ARG A 219 7.45 19.24 -4.27
N GLU A 220 7.44 20.58 -4.22
CA GLU A 220 7.74 21.44 -5.37
C GLU A 220 9.15 21.21 -5.90
N ARG A 221 10.15 21.17 -5.01
CA ARG A 221 11.55 20.88 -5.36
C ARG A 221 11.70 19.53 -6.06
N LEU A 222 10.94 18.53 -5.65
CA LEU A 222 11.02 17.17 -6.19
C LEU A 222 9.99 16.90 -7.31
N GLY A 223 9.14 17.85 -7.67
CA GLY A 223 8.06 17.65 -8.64
C GLY A 223 7.07 16.57 -8.22
N ILE A 224 6.79 16.43 -6.93
CA ILE A 224 5.79 15.48 -6.42
C ILE A 224 4.41 16.13 -6.48
N ARG A 225 3.55 15.57 -7.32
CA ARG A 225 2.18 16.04 -7.52
C ARG A 225 1.23 15.54 -6.45
N SER A 226 1.37 14.29 -6.04
CA SER A 226 0.48 13.66 -5.06
C SER A 226 1.18 12.59 -4.23
N GLU A 227 0.78 12.47 -2.98
CA GLU A 227 0.96 11.29 -2.13
C GLU A 227 -0.40 10.58 -2.01
N CYS A 228 -0.41 9.25 -2.01
CA CYS A 228 -1.66 8.49 -2.08
C CYS A 228 -2.63 8.68 -0.91
N TYR A 229 -2.18 9.23 0.22
CA TYR A 229 -3.01 9.59 1.37
C TYR A 229 -3.35 11.08 1.44
N ASP A 230 -2.98 11.88 0.43
CA ASP A 230 -3.41 13.28 0.35
C ASP A 230 -4.95 13.38 0.35
N ASP A 231 -5.46 14.39 1.04
CA ASP A 231 -6.91 14.60 1.22
C ASP A 231 -7.66 14.73 -0.11
N ASN A 232 -7.06 15.39 -1.10
CA ASN A 232 -7.68 15.63 -2.41
C ASN A 232 -7.87 14.37 -3.25
N VAL A 233 -7.14 13.29 -2.97
CA VAL A 233 -7.31 11.99 -3.64
C VAL A 233 -8.03 10.97 -2.77
N MET A 234 -7.90 11.06 -1.44
CA MET A 234 -8.51 10.10 -0.51
C MET A 234 -9.96 10.42 -0.16
N LYS A 235 -10.28 11.68 0.17
CA LYS A 235 -11.62 12.08 0.60
C LYS A 235 -12.73 11.84 -0.44
N PRO A 236 -12.47 11.93 -1.76
CA PRO A 236 -13.53 11.71 -2.74
C PRO A 236 -13.94 10.25 -2.93
N PHE A 237 -13.22 9.27 -2.38
CA PHE A 237 -13.65 7.86 -2.43
C PHE A 237 -14.89 7.64 -1.57
N ALA A 238 -15.92 7.02 -2.14
CA ALA A 238 -17.08 6.55 -1.37
C ALA A 238 -16.67 5.39 -0.45
N CYS A 239 -15.74 4.55 -0.89
CA CYS A 239 -15.15 3.50 -0.07
C CYS A 239 -13.70 3.23 -0.52
N TYR A 240 -12.82 2.91 0.44
CA TYR A 240 -11.43 2.54 0.19
C TYR A 240 -11.07 1.22 0.88
N LEU A 241 -10.98 0.17 0.08
CA LEU A 241 -10.72 -1.19 0.51
C LEU A 241 -9.22 -1.49 0.50
N SER A 242 -8.81 -2.38 1.40
CA SER A 242 -7.49 -3.00 1.33
C SER A 242 -7.67 -4.50 1.44
N ASP A 243 -6.87 -5.25 0.70
CA ASP A 243 -6.71 -6.67 1.01
C ASP A 243 -6.12 -6.86 2.42
N SER A 244 -6.29 -8.08 2.92
CA SER A 244 -5.92 -8.46 4.28
C SER A 244 -5.57 -9.93 4.31
N ASN A 245 -5.04 -10.35 5.46
CA ASN A 245 -4.64 -11.72 5.66
C ASN A 245 -5.88 -12.63 5.81
N PRO A 246 -5.75 -13.93 5.52
CA PRO A 246 -6.77 -14.92 5.83
C PRO A 246 -7.21 -14.87 7.31
N PRO A 247 -8.48 -15.18 7.62
CA PRO A 247 -9.50 -15.71 6.70
C PRO A 247 -10.36 -14.65 6.00
N HIS A 248 -10.21 -13.37 6.34
CA HIS A 248 -11.15 -12.34 5.89
C HIS A 248 -10.79 -11.73 4.53
N TYR A 249 -9.51 -11.78 4.12
CA TYR A 249 -8.99 -11.33 2.81
C TYR A 249 -9.19 -9.87 2.41
N TRP A 250 -10.18 -9.18 2.99
CA TRP A 250 -10.50 -7.78 2.78
C TRP A 250 -10.77 -7.09 4.10
N VAL A 251 -10.55 -5.78 4.11
CA VAL A 251 -10.85 -4.88 5.22
C VAL A 251 -11.61 -3.67 4.66
N ARG A 252 -12.59 -3.19 5.45
CA ARG A 252 -13.52 -2.08 5.12
C ARG A 252 -14.58 -2.39 4.05
N GLY A 253 -14.84 -3.68 3.77
CA GLY A 253 -15.94 -4.12 2.94
C GLY A 253 -15.58 -5.33 2.07
N GLU A 254 -16.57 -5.82 1.32
CA GLU A 254 -16.39 -6.88 0.33
C GLU A 254 -16.50 -6.28 -1.08
N PRO A 255 -15.46 -6.39 -1.93
CA PRO A 255 -15.41 -5.63 -3.17
C PRO A 255 -16.50 -6.03 -4.18
N PHE A 256 -16.82 -7.33 -4.29
CA PHE A 256 -17.88 -7.80 -5.18
C PHE A 256 -19.24 -7.19 -4.81
N ALA A 257 -19.60 -7.24 -3.52
CA ALA A 257 -20.87 -6.68 -3.05
C ALA A 257 -20.96 -5.16 -3.27
N LEU A 258 -19.86 -4.42 -3.06
CA LEU A 258 -19.82 -2.97 -3.29
C LEU A 258 -19.94 -2.60 -4.77
N ILE A 259 -19.36 -3.41 -5.66
CA ILE A 259 -19.50 -3.28 -7.11
C ILE A 259 -20.95 -3.54 -7.55
N GLU A 260 -21.59 -4.59 -7.04
CA GLU A 260 -23.00 -4.91 -7.33
C GLU A 260 -23.94 -3.79 -6.87
N GLN A 261 -23.63 -3.18 -5.72
CA GLN A 261 -24.37 -2.03 -5.19
C GLN A 261 -24.10 -0.72 -5.96
N GLY A 262 -23.13 -0.69 -6.86
CA GLY A 262 -22.77 0.49 -7.65
C GLY A 262 -22.05 1.58 -6.85
N VAL A 263 -21.38 1.25 -5.74
CA VAL A 263 -20.62 2.20 -4.93
C VAL A 263 -19.45 2.78 -5.74
N THR A 264 -19.42 4.10 -5.91
CA THR A 264 -18.41 4.82 -6.68
C THR A 264 -18.15 6.19 -6.05
N PRO A 265 -16.92 6.71 -6.09
CA PRO A 265 -15.67 6.08 -6.51
C PRO A 265 -15.19 5.02 -5.51
N LEU A 266 -14.69 3.88 -5.99
CA LEU A 266 -14.16 2.80 -5.16
C LEU A 266 -12.63 2.72 -5.27
N GLY A 267 -11.92 2.80 -4.15
CA GLY A 267 -10.48 2.54 -4.10
C GLY A 267 -10.19 1.12 -3.64
N ILE A 268 -9.29 0.42 -4.33
CA ILE A 268 -8.82 -0.91 -3.93
C ILE A 268 -7.29 -0.93 -3.84
N LEU A 269 -6.78 -1.25 -2.65
CA LEU A 269 -5.37 -1.50 -2.37
C LEU A 269 -5.11 -3.00 -2.23
N THR A 270 -4.06 -3.49 -2.88
CA THR A 270 -3.61 -4.88 -2.76
C THR A 270 -2.10 -5.02 -2.55
N HIS A 271 -1.68 -6.12 -1.93
CA HIS A 271 -0.29 -6.42 -1.57
C HIS A 271 0.07 -7.85 -1.99
N PRO A 272 1.21 -8.13 -2.64
CA PRO A 272 1.50 -9.46 -3.20
C PRO A 272 1.35 -10.64 -2.23
N LYS A 273 1.74 -10.46 -0.96
CA LYS A 273 1.63 -11.46 0.11
C LYS A 273 0.20 -11.97 0.34
N SER A 274 -0.82 -11.15 0.05
CA SER A 274 -2.22 -11.49 0.25
C SER A 274 -2.78 -12.34 -0.91
N TRP A 275 -2.00 -12.54 -1.97
CA TRP A 275 -2.44 -13.14 -3.24
C TRP A 275 -1.68 -14.39 -3.66
N ARG A 276 -0.45 -14.60 -3.16
CA ARG A 276 0.23 -15.91 -3.25
C ARG A 276 1.29 -16.04 -2.17
N ALA A 277 1.56 -17.26 -1.72
CA ALA A 277 2.76 -17.54 -0.95
C ALA A 277 4.01 -17.36 -1.82
N HIS A 278 4.97 -16.57 -1.35
CA HIS A 278 6.30 -16.44 -1.95
C HIS A 278 7.36 -16.50 -0.85
N TRP A 279 7.71 -17.72 -0.46
CA TRP A 279 8.57 -18.00 0.69
C TRP A 279 9.90 -17.22 0.68
N PRO A 280 10.65 -17.10 -0.44
CA PRO A 280 11.91 -16.36 -0.44
C PRO A 280 11.74 -14.88 -0.04
N SER A 281 10.74 -14.19 -0.59
CA SER A 281 10.49 -12.78 -0.24
C SER A 281 9.99 -12.64 1.19
N ASN A 282 9.05 -13.49 1.60
CA ASN A 282 8.44 -13.42 2.93
C ASN A 282 9.48 -13.69 4.03
N PHE A 283 10.36 -14.66 3.81
CA PHE A 283 11.45 -14.98 4.73
C PHE A 283 12.50 -13.86 4.80
N SER A 284 12.90 -13.31 3.64
CA SER A 284 13.80 -12.16 3.58
C SER A 284 13.24 -10.95 4.35
N GLU A 285 11.95 -10.65 4.16
CA GLU A 285 11.28 -9.56 4.87
C GLU A 285 11.23 -9.80 6.39
N LEU A 286 10.91 -11.02 6.82
CA LEU A 286 10.87 -11.39 8.23
C LEU A 286 12.24 -11.28 8.90
N THR A 287 13.28 -11.81 8.26
CA THR A 287 14.65 -11.75 8.78
C THR A 287 15.15 -10.31 8.88
N CYS A 288 14.83 -9.47 7.89
CA CYS A 288 15.14 -8.04 7.92
C CYS A 288 14.46 -7.35 9.12
N ARG A 289 13.15 -7.55 9.30
CA ARG A 289 12.40 -6.98 10.43
C ARG A 289 12.95 -7.41 11.80
N ILE A 290 13.31 -8.69 11.95
CA ILE A 290 13.89 -9.19 13.21
C ILE A 290 15.24 -8.54 13.47
N ARG A 291 16.11 -8.48 12.45
CA ARG A 291 17.43 -7.84 12.55
C ARG A 291 17.29 -6.36 12.91
N GLU A 292 16.39 -5.64 12.26
CA GLU A 292 16.12 -4.22 12.55
C GLU A 292 15.63 -4.02 13.99
N ALA A 293 14.66 -4.82 14.44
CA ALA A 293 14.13 -4.72 15.79
C ALA A 293 15.19 -5.02 16.86
N LEU A 294 16.03 -6.03 16.64
CA LEU A 294 17.14 -6.36 17.54
C LEU A 294 18.21 -5.27 17.53
N SER A 295 18.58 -4.76 16.35
CA SER A 295 19.56 -3.68 16.21
C SER A 295 19.09 -2.37 16.83
N PHE A 296 17.80 -2.06 16.71
CA PHE A 296 17.18 -0.91 17.35
C PHE A 296 17.11 -1.06 18.88
N ARG A 297 16.85 -2.28 19.38
CA ARG A 297 16.75 -2.55 20.82
C ARG A 297 18.10 -2.66 21.52
N PHE A 298 19.12 -3.22 20.88
CA PHE A 298 20.35 -3.66 21.57
C PHE A 298 21.68 -3.25 20.95
N GLY A 299 21.75 -2.77 19.70
CA GLY A 299 23.06 -2.50 19.10
C GLY A 299 23.77 -1.27 19.71
N LYS A 300 24.94 -0.92 19.17
CA LYS A 300 25.53 0.45 19.21
C LYS A 300 25.16 1.15 17.89
N GLY A 301 24.91 2.47 17.87
CA GLY A 301 24.36 3.14 16.69
C GLY A 301 25.19 2.83 15.44
N TRP A 302 24.57 2.83 14.25
CA TRP A 302 25.36 2.77 13.02
C TRP A 302 26.19 4.07 12.99
N THR A 303 27.51 3.93 13.14
CA THR A 303 28.49 5.02 12.94
C THR A 303 28.67 5.26 11.47
#